data_AF-D1JB38-F1
#
_entry.id   AF-D1JB38-F1
#
_cell.length_a   1.000
_cell.length_b   1.000
_cell.length_c   1.000
_cell.angle_alpha   90.00
_cell.angle_beta   90.00
_cell.angle_gamma   90.00
#
_symmetry.space_group_name_H-M   'P 1'
#
loop_
_entity.id
_entity.type
_entity.pdbx_description
1 polymer ?
#
loop_
_entity_poly.entity_id
_entity_poly.type
_entity_poly.pdbx_seq_one_letter_code
_entity_poly.pdbx_strand_id
1 'polypeptide(L)'
;MFPQLNEVSEYSNTVTAINMPSDFSDAQLKGGMRRKGVIVAGGQENLKGKIFRMATMGNITEQEVSTGIRALGEVLMEKDVKGG
;
A
#
# COMPACT_ATOMS: atom_id res chain seq x y z
N MET A 1 5.03 13.92 -8.77
CA MET A 1 4.75 12.84 -9.73
C MET A 1 4.05 11.73 -8.96
N PHE A 2 2.73 11.63 -9.16
CA PHE A 2 1.81 10.65 -8.55
C PHE A 2 1.68 9.45 -9.52
N PRO A 3 0.94 8.35 -9.22
CA PRO A 3 0.83 7.18 -10.11
C PRO A 3 -0.02 7.51 -11.34
N GLN A 4 0.53 8.36 -12.20
CA GLN A 4 -0.04 8.79 -13.47
C GLN A 4 1.01 8.51 -14.51
N LEU A 5 0.59 7.83 -15.57
CA LEU A 5 1.47 7.54 -16.69
C LEU A 5 1.91 8.85 -17.35
N ASN A 6 3.15 8.87 -17.83
CA ASN A 6 3.72 9.89 -18.69
C ASN A 6 4.30 9.21 -19.95
N GLU A 7 4.90 10.00 -20.84
CA GLU A 7 5.43 9.55 -22.13
C GLU A 7 6.45 8.40 -22.05
N VAL A 8 7.08 8.20 -20.88
CA VAL A 8 8.14 7.21 -20.67
C VAL A 8 7.85 6.23 -19.53
N SER A 9 6.63 6.18 -19.01
CA SER A 9 6.29 5.34 -17.86
C SER A 9 5.14 4.38 -18.16
N GLU A 10 5.23 3.17 -17.61
CA GLU A 10 4.20 2.13 -17.69
C GLU A 10 3.85 1.60 -16.29
N TYR A 11 2.70 0.91 -16.19
CA TYR A 11 2.36 0.19 -14.97
C TYR A 11 3.25 -1.04 -14.78
N SER A 12 3.64 -1.29 -13.54
CA SER A 12 4.42 -2.48 -13.19
C SER A 12 3.53 -3.65 -12.83
N ASN A 13 3.85 -4.84 -13.35
CA ASN A 13 3.23 -6.10 -12.96
C ASN A 13 3.81 -6.69 -11.66
N THR A 14 4.88 -6.10 -11.12
CA THR A 14 5.63 -6.64 -9.96
C THR A 14 5.39 -5.85 -8.68
N VAL A 15 4.97 -4.59 -8.78
CA VAL A 15 4.73 -3.72 -7.63
C VAL A 15 3.74 -2.62 -7.97
N THR A 16 2.80 -2.38 -7.06
CA THR A 16 1.81 -1.31 -7.17
C THR A 16 2.14 -0.20 -6.18
N ALA A 17 2.36 1.02 -6.66
CA ALA A 17 2.47 2.22 -5.85
C ALA A 17 1.10 2.85 -5.65
N ILE A 18 0.72 3.09 -4.39
CA ILE A 18 -0.60 3.58 -4.00
C ILE A 18 -0.41 4.85 -3.17
N ASN A 19 -1.23 5.87 -3.43
CA ASN A 19 -1.22 7.11 -2.67
C ASN A 19 -1.55 6.83 -1.20
N MET A 20 -0.84 7.48 -0.30
CA MET A 20 -1.16 7.44 1.11
C MET A 20 -2.55 8.07 1.31
N PRO A 21 -3.50 7.38 1.96
CA PRO A 21 -4.77 8.00 2.34
C PRO A 21 -4.49 9.22 3.24
N SER A 22 -5.26 10.30 3.10
CA SER A 22 -5.12 11.54 3.91
C SER A 22 -5.06 11.23 5.41
N ASP A 23 -5.85 10.24 5.78
CA ASP A 23 -5.99 9.67 7.12
C ASP A 23 -4.67 9.27 7.75
N PHE A 24 -3.76 8.67 6.96
CA PHE A 24 -2.73 7.76 7.45
C PHE A 24 -1.32 8.33 7.39
N SER A 25 -0.55 8.13 8.47
CA SER A 25 0.90 8.17 8.40
C SER A 25 1.46 6.83 7.89
N ASP A 26 2.66 6.88 7.29
CA ASP A 26 3.42 5.71 6.84
C ASP A 26 3.57 4.65 7.94
N ALA A 27 3.89 5.07 9.17
CA ALA A 27 4.03 4.17 10.32
C ALA A 27 2.71 3.49 10.70
N GLN A 28 1.59 4.23 10.67
CA GLN A 28 0.27 3.67 11.00
C GLN A 28 -0.17 2.63 9.97
N LEU A 29 -0.01 2.92 8.68
CA LEU A 29 -0.41 1.99 7.62
C LEU A 29 0.46 0.74 7.66
N LYS A 30 1.80 0.88 7.66
CA LYS A 30 2.72 -0.26 7.74
C LYS A 30 2.51 -1.09 9.00
N GLY A 31 2.29 -0.42 10.13
CA GLY A 31 2.01 -1.09 11.40
C GLY A 31 0.69 -1.86 11.35
N GLY A 32 -0.36 -1.30 10.75
CA GLY A 32 -1.65 -1.95 10.54
C GLY A 32 -1.53 -3.20 9.68
N MET A 33 -0.93 -3.06 8.49
CA MET A 33 -0.70 -4.17 7.57
C MET A 33 0.11 -5.28 8.24
N ARG A 34 1.18 -4.92 8.96
CA ARG A 34 2.04 -5.90 9.66
C ARG A 34 1.29 -6.69 10.72
N ARG A 35 0.35 -6.07 11.45
CA ARG A 35 -0.52 -6.79 12.41
C ARG A 35 -1.45 -7.80 11.74
N LYS A 36 -1.81 -7.56 10.47
CA LYS A 36 -2.59 -8.48 9.64
C LYS A 36 -1.72 -9.50 8.88
N GLY A 37 -0.42 -9.56 9.18
CA GLY A 37 0.52 -10.48 8.54
C GLY A 37 1.03 -10.04 7.16
N VAL A 38 0.74 -8.81 6.73
CA VAL A 38 1.13 -8.29 5.41
C VAL A 38 2.20 -7.22 5.55
N ILE A 39 3.29 -7.35 4.80
CA ILE A 39 4.38 -6.36 4.79
C ILE A 39 4.26 -5.49 3.54
N VAL A 40 4.20 -4.18 3.74
CA VAL A 40 4.22 -3.19 2.65
C VAL A 40 5.41 -2.24 2.82
N ALA A 41 5.89 -1.68 1.72
CA ALA A 41 7.00 -0.74 1.72
C ALA A 41 6.49 0.71 1.65
N GLY A 42 7.23 1.66 2.23
CA GLY A 42 6.97 3.08 2.06
C GLY A 42 7.53 3.63 0.74
N GLY A 43 7.21 4.89 0.46
CA GLY A 43 7.89 5.69 -0.55
C GLY A 43 9.35 6.00 -0.17
N GLN A 44 10.20 6.21 -1.18
CA GLN A 44 11.61 6.57 -1.03
C GLN A 44 11.83 8.06 -1.31
N GLU A 45 12.84 8.67 -0.68
CA GLU A 45 13.23 10.08 -0.86
C GLU A 45 12.01 11.03 -0.85
N ASN A 46 11.80 11.77 -1.95
CA ASN A 46 10.73 12.75 -2.14
C ASN A 46 9.30 12.17 -2.04
N LEU A 47 9.17 10.84 -2.05
CA LEU A 47 7.92 10.09 -1.95
C LEU A 47 7.64 9.56 -0.54
N LYS A 48 8.57 9.73 0.41
CA LYS A 48 8.39 9.31 1.81
C LYS A 48 7.11 9.91 2.40
N GLY A 49 6.24 9.08 2.97
CA GLY A 49 4.96 9.50 3.54
C GLY A 49 3.87 9.87 2.55
N LYS A 50 4.15 9.94 1.24
CA LYS A 50 3.18 10.28 0.19
C LYS A 50 2.56 9.06 -0.48
N ILE A 51 3.32 7.96 -0.53
CA ILE A 51 2.88 6.69 -1.09
C ILE A 51 3.29 5.53 -0.19
N PHE A 52 2.68 4.38 -0.44
CA PHE A 52 3.20 3.08 -0.06
C PHE A 52 3.19 2.16 -1.28
N ARG A 53 3.91 1.04 -1.19
CA ARG A 53 4.09 0.07 -2.28
C ARG A 53 3.75 -1.33 -1.80
N MET A 54 2.97 -2.03 -2.60
CA MET A 54 2.63 -3.44 -2.41
C MET A 54 3.26 -4.25 -3.54
N ALA A 55 4.17 -5.16 -3.20
CA ALA A 55 4.82 -6.04 -4.16
C ALA A 55 3.96 -7.27 -4.44
N THR A 56 3.89 -7.67 -5.70
CA THR A 56 3.14 -8.85 -6.20
C THR A 56 4.05 -9.74 -7.04
N MET A 57 5.33 -9.83 -6.66
CA MET A 57 6.38 -10.54 -7.37
C MET A 57 7.01 -11.61 -6.49
N GLY A 58 7.47 -12.70 -7.12
CA GLY A 58 8.13 -13.83 -6.47
C GLY A 58 7.20 -15.03 -6.38
N ASN A 59 7.37 -15.83 -5.33
CA ASN A 59 6.50 -16.97 -5.05
C ASN A 59 5.22 -16.50 -4.34
N ILE A 60 4.35 -15.80 -5.08
CA ILE A 60 3.08 -15.24 -4.60
C ILE A 60 1.95 -15.79 -5.46
N THR A 61 0.87 -16.20 -4.82
CA THR A 61 -0.37 -16.68 -5.44
C THR A 61 -1.42 -15.57 -5.51
N GLU A 62 -2.42 -15.72 -6.39
CA GLU A 62 -3.56 -14.79 -6.47
C GLU A 62 -4.33 -14.68 -5.14
N GLN A 63 -4.42 -15.78 -4.39
CA GLN A 63 -5.05 -15.81 -3.07
C GLN A 63 -4.31 -14.95 -2.04
N GLU A 64 -2.98 -14.98 -2.05
CA GLU A 64 -2.15 -14.14 -1.18
C GLU A 64 -2.29 -12.65 -1.54
N VAL A 65 -2.35 -12.32 -2.83
CA VAL A 65 -2.62 -10.94 -3.28
C VAL A 65 -4.01 -10.48 -2.81
N SER A 66 -5.04 -11.31 -3.01
CA SER A 66 -6.40 -11.01 -2.54
C SER A 66 -6.46 -10.83 -1.02
N THR A 67 -5.72 -11.65 -0.27
CA THR A 67 -5.60 -11.52 1.19
C THR A 67 -4.93 -10.20 1.58
N GLY A 68 -3.88 -9.80 0.87
CA GLY A 68 -3.21 -8.51 1.05
C GLY A 68 -4.13 -7.31 0.82
N ILE A 69 -4.95 -7.37 -0.23
CA ILE A 69 -5.94 -6.33 -0.54
C ILE A 69 -7.03 -6.26 0.54
N ARG A 70 -7.53 -7.41 1.02
CA ARG A 70 -8.51 -7.47 2.12
C ARG A 70 -7.94 -6.87 3.40
N ALA A 71 -6.72 -7.24 3.77
CA ALA A 71 -6.03 -6.69 4.94
C ALA A 71 -5.86 -5.17 4.83
N LEU A 72 -5.58 -4.65 3.63
CA LEU A 72 -5.55 -3.20 3.40
C LEU A 72 -6.92 -2.57 3.67
N GLY A 73 -8.01 -3.14 3.13
CA GLY A 73 -9.37 -2.67 3.38
C GLY A 73 -9.72 -2.62 4.88
N GLU A 74 -9.41 -3.69 5.61
CA GLU A 74 -9.63 -3.75 7.06
C GLU A 74 -8.84 -2.68 7.81
N VAL A 75 -7.56 -2.47 7.47
CA VAL A 75 -6.72 -1.45 8.11
C VAL A 75 -7.28 -0.05 7.89
N LEU A 76 -7.80 0.23 6.69
CA LEU A 76 -8.44 1.51 6.37
C LEU A 76 -9.72 1.71 7.20
N MET A 77 -10.59 0.69 7.26
CA MET A 77 -11.85 0.73 8.02
C MET A 77 -11.65 0.82 9.55
N GLU A 78 -10.65 0.12 10.10
CA GLU A 78 -10.35 0.15 11.55
C GLU A 78 -9.99 1.55 12.04
N LYS A 79 -9.44 2.40 11.16
CA LYS A 79 -9.15 3.79 11.49
C LYS A 79 -10.39 4.67 11.39
N ASP A 80 -11.24 4.42 10.40
CA ASP A 80 -12.50 5.13 10.20
C ASP A 80 -13.42 4.99 11.42
N VAL A 81 -13.46 3.79 12.03
CA VAL A 81 -14.25 3.52 13.25
C VAL A 81 -13.66 4.17 14.52
N LYS A 82 -12.38 4.55 14.51
CA LYS A 82 -11.69 5.16 15.68
C LYS A 82 -11.48 6.67 15.54
N GLY A 83 -11.93 7.27 14.43
CA GLY A 83 -11.78 8.69 14.12
C GLY A 83 -13.07 9.53 14.28
N GLY A 84 -14.17 8.91 14.72
CA GLY A 84 -15.44 9.57 15.07
C GLY A 84 -15.55 9.91 16.55
#